data_AF-A0A6A5GP72-F1
#
_entry.id   AF-A0A6A5GP72-F1
#
_cell.length_a   1.000
_cell.length_b   1.000
_cell.length_c   1.000
_cell.angle_alpha   90.00
_cell.angle_beta   90.00
_cell.angle_gamma   90.00
#
_symmetry.space_group_name_H-M   'P 1'
#
loop_
_entity.id
_entity.type
_entity.pdbx_description
1 polymer ?
#
loop_
_entity_poly.entity_id
_entity_poly.type
_entity_poly.pdbx_seq_one_letter_code
_entity_poly.pdbx_strand_id
1 'polypeptide(L)'
;MRGIDLSANTQFTKPSGKNDYVINHYRPPAMTRKMCAKSAFHINNETINIWSHLLGFIYFTYQQYYTNYIVLPSVGSHKADHFVFTLSIFGMQMCMLLSASYHTFGCTSIEMRQKWLKMDIFGISAGLLGMYLNGIYTAFFCFQDHLTSYIYILLGIFVITAYVPTRQDFFERKIVGSRVGLLHIIYCIIITFGICPTVHWVFLHGGFDSDHVVTKGDFDVPGKFDVVGCSHQWWHIFLLEQ
;
A
#
# COMPACT_ATOMS: atom_id res chain seq x y z
N MET A 1 37.52 -19.32 4.91
CA MET A 1 36.58 -18.23 5.27
C MET A 1 37.26 -16.92 4.90
N ARG A 2 36.80 -16.22 3.84
CA ARG A 2 37.37 -14.91 3.49
C ARG A 2 36.46 -13.85 4.09
N GLY A 3 36.97 -13.15 5.11
CA GLY A 3 36.33 -11.97 5.68
C GLY A 3 36.23 -10.88 4.62
N ILE A 4 35.06 -10.26 4.54
CA ILE A 4 34.85 -9.06 3.73
C ILE A 4 35.41 -7.91 4.58
N ASP A 5 36.54 -7.35 4.14
CA ASP A 5 37.15 -6.17 4.73
C ASP A 5 36.26 -4.94 4.44
N LEU A 6 35.80 -4.28 5.50
CA LEU A 6 34.90 -3.13 5.47
C LEU A 6 35.65 -1.78 5.60
N SER A 7 36.98 -1.74 5.43
CA SER A 7 37.80 -0.57 5.80
C SER A 7 38.36 0.28 4.65
N ALA A 8 37.90 0.14 3.41
CA ALA A 8 38.34 1.02 2.32
C ALA A 8 37.45 2.27 2.17
N ASN A 9 37.83 3.33 2.89
CA ASN A 9 37.21 4.66 2.84
C ASN A 9 37.99 5.55 1.85
N THR A 10 37.44 5.86 0.67
CA THR A 10 37.79 7.09 -0.07
C THR A 10 36.75 7.41 -1.16
N GLN A 11 36.05 8.53 -0.99
CA GLN A 11 35.46 9.36 -2.05
C GLN A 11 34.37 8.77 -2.98
N PHE A 12 33.34 8.14 -2.43
CA PHE A 12 32.07 8.06 -3.14
C PHE A 12 31.11 9.13 -2.62
N THR A 13 30.84 10.11 -3.49
CA THR A 13 29.65 10.98 -3.47
C THR A 13 28.51 10.31 -2.72
N LYS A 14 28.03 10.95 -1.63
CA LYS A 14 26.92 10.48 -0.80
C LYS A 14 25.85 9.85 -1.70
N PRO A 15 25.62 8.52 -1.64
CA PRO A 15 24.60 7.90 -2.47
C PRO A 15 23.28 8.58 -2.15
N SER A 16 22.63 9.15 -3.17
CA SER A 16 21.33 9.80 -3.03
C SER A 16 20.37 8.84 -2.31
N GLY A 17 20.06 9.13 -1.04
CA GLY A 17 19.15 8.34 -0.21
C GLY A 17 19.75 7.63 1.02
N LYS A 18 21.01 7.85 1.41
CA LYS A 18 21.45 7.46 2.77
C LYS A 18 20.78 8.37 3.82
N ASN A 19 20.16 7.75 4.81
CA ASN A 19 19.61 8.42 5.98
C ASN A 19 20.75 8.71 6.96
N ASP A 20 20.98 9.99 7.27
CA ASP A 20 22.10 10.43 8.12
C ASP A 20 21.99 9.92 9.57
N TYR A 21 20.80 9.43 9.98
CA TYR A 21 20.57 8.85 11.31
C TYR A 21 20.90 7.35 11.39
N VAL A 22 21.08 6.67 10.25
CA VAL A 22 21.49 5.26 10.22
C VAL A 22 23.01 5.21 10.04
N ILE A 23 23.72 4.83 11.08
CA ILE A 23 25.19 4.93 11.09
C ILE A 23 25.84 3.60 10.66
N ASN A 24 25.21 2.46 10.94
CA ASN A 24 25.79 1.12 10.77
C ASN A 24 24.86 0.18 9.96
N HIS A 25 25.39 -0.95 9.50
CA HIS A 25 24.66 -2.05 8.85
C HIS A 25 23.97 -1.72 7.52
N TYR A 26 24.48 -0.71 6.81
CA TYR A 26 24.08 -0.45 5.43
C TYR A 26 24.48 -1.62 4.52
N ARG A 27 23.55 -2.05 3.67
CA ARG A 27 23.89 -2.99 2.60
C ARG A 27 24.91 -2.35 1.64
N PRO A 28 25.91 -3.11 1.16
CA PRO A 28 26.83 -2.63 0.14
C PRO A 28 26.09 -2.17 -1.13
N PRO A 29 26.51 -1.08 -1.78
CA PRO A 29 25.99 -0.71 -3.09
C PRO A 29 26.46 -1.71 -4.16
N ALA A 30 25.79 -1.72 -5.31
CA ALA A 30 26.17 -2.49 -6.49
C ALA A 30 26.18 -4.02 -6.31
N MET A 31 25.31 -4.55 -5.45
CA MET A 31 25.17 -6.00 -5.27
C MET A 31 24.47 -6.67 -6.46
N THR A 32 24.87 -7.90 -6.80
CA THR A 32 24.12 -8.68 -7.79
C THR A 32 22.72 -9.02 -7.27
N ARG A 33 21.74 -9.24 -8.17
CA ARG A 33 20.36 -9.60 -7.78
C ARG A 33 20.29 -10.80 -6.82
N LYS A 34 21.16 -11.79 -7.01
CA LYS A 34 21.27 -12.98 -6.14
C LYS A 34 21.77 -12.60 -4.73
N MET A 35 22.73 -11.68 -4.63
CA MET A 35 23.22 -11.18 -3.35
C MET A 35 22.17 -10.31 -2.64
N CYS A 36 21.48 -9.43 -3.36
CA CYS A 36 20.35 -8.66 -2.84
C CYS A 36 19.25 -9.59 -2.29
N ALA A 37 18.86 -10.64 -3.02
CA ALA A 37 17.90 -11.63 -2.54
C ALA A 37 18.39 -12.38 -1.28
N LYS A 38 19.65 -12.80 -1.24
CA LYS A 38 20.24 -13.43 -0.03
C LYS A 38 20.28 -12.46 1.15
N SER A 39 20.51 -11.17 0.91
CA SER A 39 20.56 -10.15 1.95
C SER A 39 19.25 -10.00 2.74
N ALA A 40 18.12 -10.39 2.16
CA ALA A 40 16.84 -10.43 2.88
C ALA A 40 16.89 -11.34 4.14
N PHE A 41 17.75 -12.36 4.13
CA PHE A 41 17.94 -13.30 5.25
C PHE A 41 19.12 -12.93 6.16
N HIS A 42 19.73 -11.75 5.97
CA HIS A 42 20.79 -11.23 6.83
C HIS A 42 20.35 -9.92 7.48
N ILE A 43 20.82 -9.66 8.71
CA ILE A 43 20.50 -8.42 9.43
C ILE A 43 21.19 -7.24 8.73
N ASN A 44 20.39 -6.27 8.31
CA ASN A 44 20.81 -5.03 7.67
C ASN A 44 19.74 -3.94 7.84
N ASN A 45 20.04 -2.74 7.34
CA ASN A 45 19.18 -1.56 7.45
C ASN A 45 17.81 -1.67 6.74
N GLU A 46 17.56 -2.74 5.97
CA GLU A 46 16.32 -2.97 5.20
C GLU A 46 15.60 -4.25 5.65
N THR A 47 16.13 -4.97 6.64
CA THR A 47 15.57 -6.26 7.09
C THR A 47 14.12 -6.09 7.55
N ILE A 48 13.83 -5.07 8.37
CA ILE A 48 12.47 -4.82 8.87
C ILE A 48 11.54 -4.49 7.69
N ASN A 49 11.90 -3.53 6.84
CA ASN A 49 11.11 -3.16 5.66
C ASN A 49 10.81 -4.36 4.75
N ILE A 50 11.80 -5.23 4.49
CA ILE A 50 11.57 -6.42 3.66
C ILE A 50 10.59 -7.38 4.33
N TRP A 51 10.81 -7.72 5.61
CA TRP A 51 10.02 -8.74 6.28
C TRP A 51 8.64 -8.26 6.70
N SER A 52 8.46 -6.98 7.07
CA SER A 52 7.15 -6.42 7.38
C SER A 52 6.23 -6.51 6.16
N HIS A 53 6.71 -6.11 4.98
CA HIS A 53 5.95 -6.24 3.74
C HIS A 53 5.74 -7.70 3.29
N LEU A 54 6.72 -8.59 3.43
CA LEU A 54 6.51 -10.03 3.11
C LEU A 54 5.48 -10.69 4.04
N LEU A 55 5.50 -10.37 5.32
CA LEU A 55 4.48 -10.83 6.27
C LEU A 55 3.10 -10.25 5.95
N GLY A 56 3.05 -8.96 5.56
CA GLY A 56 1.84 -8.33 5.05
C GLY A 56 1.28 -9.05 3.82
N PHE A 57 2.12 -9.42 2.86
CA PHE A 57 1.73 -10.21 1.69
C PHE A 57 1.10 -11.55 2.10
N ILE A 58 1.76 -12.31 2.99
CA ILE A 58 1.24 -13.59 3.51
C ILE A 58 -0.12 -13.40 4.19
N TYR A 59 -0.26 -12.34 5.00
CA TYR A 59 -1.51 -11.99 5.65
C TYR A 59 -2.63 -11.73 4.63
N PHE A 60 -2.40 -10.90 3.61
CA PHE A 60 -3.42 -10.63 2.60
C PHE A 60 -3.71 -11.84 1.70
N THR A 61 -2.75 -12.74 1.49
CA THR A 61 -3.02 -14.05 0.85
C THR A 61 -3.93 -14.92 1.71
N TYR A 62 -3.70 -14.97 3.02
CA TYR A 62 -4.61 -15.65 3.94
C TYR A 62 -6.00 -15.02 3.92
N GLN A 63 -6.10 -13.69 3.98
CA GLN A 63 -7.38 -12.98 3.92
C GLN A 63 -8.14 -13.22 2.61
N GLN A 64 -7.43 -13.30 1.48
CA GLN A 64 -7.99 -13.65 0.18
C GLN A 64 -8.66 -15.04 0.23
N TYR A 65 -7.97 -16.04 0.78
CA TYR A 65 -8.49 -17.39 0.96
C TYR A 65 -9.68 -17.39 1.93
N TYR A 66 -9.51 -16.81 3.12
CA TYR A 66 -10.54 -16.78 4.16
C TYR A 66 -11.82 -16.11 3.66
N THR A 67 -11.70 -14.96 2.98
CA THR A 67 -12.85 -14.24 2.44
C THR A 67 -13.58 -15.05 1.37
N ASN A 68 -12.87 -15.62 0.40
CA ASN A 68 -13.49 -16.32 -0.73
C ASN A 68 -14.00 -17.72 -0.42
N TYR A 69 -13.38 -18.43 0.52
CA TYR A 69 -13.73 -19.82 0.79
C TYR A 69 -14.53 -20.02 2.08
N ILE A 70 -14.49 -19.05 3.01
CA ILE A 70 -15.18 -19.14 4.29
C ILE A 70 -16.28 -18.09 4.38
N VAL A 71 -15.93 -16.81 4.30
CA VAL A 71 -16.88 -15.71 4.57
C VAL A 71 -17.96 -15.60 3.49
N LEU A 72 -17.55 -15.40 2.23
CA LEU A 72 -18.47 -15.16 1.11
C LEU A 72 -19.44 -16.34 0.87
N PRO A 73 -19.01 -17.61 0.94
CA PRO A 73 -19.94 -18.74 0.87
C PRO A 73 -20.89 -18.83 2.07
N SER A 74 -20.45 -18.47 3.28
CA SER A 74 -21.28 -18.57 4.49
C SER A 74 -22.51 -17.64 4.48
N VAL A 75 -22.43 -16.54 3.73
CA VAL A 75 -23.53 -15.56 3.58
C VAL A 75 -24.30 -15.74 2.27
N GLY A 76 -24.01 -16.79 1.48
CA GLY A 76 -24.69 -17.05 0.20
C GLY A 76 -24.43 -15.99 -0.87
N SER A 77 -23.24 -15.38 -0.87
CA SER A 77 -22.91 -14.27 -1.78
C SER A 77 -22.89 -14.66 -3.26
N HIS A 78 -22.98 -13.64 -4.13
CA HIS A 78 -22.95 -13.79 -5.57
C HIS A 78 -21.51 -13.78 -6.11
N LYS A 79 -21.32 -14.26 -7.34
CA LYS A 79 -20.01 -14.25 -8.02
C LYS A 79 -19.39 -12.84 -8.14
N ALA A 80 -20.23 -11.81 -8.22
CA ALA A 80 -19.78 -10.42 -8.27
C ALA A 80 -19.06 -10.02 -6.97
N ASP A 81 -19.56 -10.45 -5.80
CA ASP A 81 -18.94 -10.20 -4.51
C ASP A 81 -17.54 -10.82 -4.46
N HIS A 82 -17.42 -12.08 -4.85
CA HIS A 82 -16.14 -12.77 -4.97
C HIS A 82 -15.14 -12.02 -5.86
N PHE A 83 -15.59 -11.55 -7.01
CA PHE A 83 -14.75 -10.79 -7.93
C PHE A 83 -14.25 -9.49 -7.29
N VAL A 84 -15.16 -8.70 -6.69
CA VAL A 84 -14.83 -7.40 -6.10
C VAL A 84 -13.88 -7.54 -4.90
N PHE A 85 -14.17 -8.45 -3.97
CA PHE A 85 -13.30 -8.69 -2.81
C PHE A 85 -11.94 -9.24 -3.24
N THR A 86 -11.91 -10.12 -4.24
CA THR A 86 -10.65 -10.64 -4.80
C THR A 86 -9.80 -9.54 -5.42
N LEU A 87 -10.40 -8.70 -6.26
CA LEU A 87 -9.69 -7.59 -6.89
C LEU A 87 -9.15 -6.60 -5.85
N SER A 88 -9.95 -6.34 -4.81
CA SER A 88 -9.59 -5.43 -3.71
C SER A 88 -8.38 -5.93 -2.92
N ILE A 89 -8.42 -7.20 -2.48
CA ILE A 89 -7.34 -7.81 -1.70
C ILE A 89 -6.10 -8.04 -2.58
N PHE A 90 -6.26 -8.36 -3.86
CA PHE A 90 -5.15 -8.45 -4.80
C PHE A 90 -4.36 -7.14 -4.92
N GLY A 91 -5.04 -5.98 -4.91
CA GLY A 91 -4.38 -4.67 -4.84
C GLY A 91 -3.45 -4.54 -3.64
N MET A 92 -3.89 -5.00 -2.46
CA MET A 92 -3.07 -5.01 -1.23
C MET A 92 -1.88 -5.97 -1.33
N GLN A 93 -2.07 -7.15 -1.91
CA GLN A 93 -0.98 -8.10 -2.16
C GLN A 93 0.08 -7.51 -3.09
N MET A 94 -0.34 -6.85 -4.17
CA MET A 94 0.55 -6.17 -5.11
C MET A 94 1.34 -5.06 -4.41
N CYS A 95 0.68 -4.24 -3.58
CA CYS A 95 1.35 -3.22 -2.76
C CYS A 95 2.49 -3.82 -1.93
N MET A 96 2.18 -4.85 -1.14
CA MET A 96 3.15 -5.48 -0.24
C MET A 96 4.31 -6.14 -1.01
N LEU A 97 4.01 -6.87 -2.08
CA LEU A 97 5.04 -7.58 -2.84
C LEU A 97 5.98 -6.64 -3.61
N LEU A 98 5.44 -5.55 -4.17
CA LEU A 98 6.25 -4.57 -4.89
C LEU A 98 7.13 -3.76 -3.93
N SER A 99 6.63 -3.43 -2.74
CA SER A 99 7.43 -2.76 -1.71
C SER A 99 8.54 -3.65 -1.17
N ALA A 100 8.24 -4.91 -0.83
CA ALA A 100 9.26 -5.89 -0.44
C ALA A 100 10.33 -6.07 -1.54
N SER A 101 9.92 -6.06 -2.81
CA SER A 101 10.84 -6.15 -3.94
C SER A 101 11.71 -4.90 -4.09
N TYR A 102 11.18 -3.71 -3.86
CA TYR A 102 11.96 -2.46 -3.84
C TYR A 102 13.03 -2.50 -2.74
N HIS A 103 12.63 -2.81 -1.51
CA HIS A 103 13.57 -2.96 -0.40
C HIS A 103 14.53 -4.14 -0.61
N THR A 104 14.18 -5.17 -1.36
CA THR A 104 15.12 -6.27 -1.65
C THR A 104 16.12 -5.91 -2.74
N PHE A 105 15.67 -5.39 -3.88
CA PHE A 105 16.48 -5.28 -5.10
C PHE A 105 17.04 -3.87 -5.38
N GLY A 106 16.63 -2.86 -4.62
CA GLY A 106 17.10 -1.47 -4.74
C GLY A 106 18.61 -1.27 -4.52
N CYS A 107 19.32 -2.25 -3.95
CA CYS A 107 20.77 -2.25 -3.75
C CYS A 107 21.60 -2.48 -5.03
N THR A 108 20.96 -2.85 -6.15
CA THR A 108 21.67 -3.31 -7.36
C THR A 108 22.32 -2.15 -8.14
N SER A 109 21.57 -1.09 -8.43
CA SER A 109 22.06 0.10 -9.13
C SER A 109 21.07 1.25 -8.91
N ILE A 110 21.47 2.48 -9.24
CA ILE A 110 20.60 3.66 -9.10
C ILE A 110 19.38 3.52 -10.04
N GLU A 111 19.59 3.05 -11.26
CA GLU A 111 18.55 2.84 -12.27
C GLU A 111 17.57 1.76 -11.81
N MET A 112 18.09 0.66 -11.26
CA MET A 112 17.27 -0.43 -10.73
C MET A 112 16.45 0.05 -9.53
N ARG A 113 17.04 0.83 -8.63
CA ARG A 113 16.34 1.43 -7.49
C ARG A 113 15.20 2.34 -7.95
N GLN A 114 15.44 3.20 -8.93
CA GLN A 114 14.40 4.07 -9.50
C GLN A 114 13.27 3.26 -10.15
N LYS A 115 13.62 2.19 -10.88
CA LYS A 115 12.62 1.30 -11.48
C LYS A 115 11.74 0.63 -10.43
N TRP A 116 12.34 0.07 -9.37
CA TRP A 116 11.57 -0.55 -8.29
C TRP A 116 10.76 0.46 -7.49
N LEU A 117 11.28 1.67 -7.26
CA LEU A 117 10.52 2.73 -6.59
C LEU A 117 9.25 3.11 -7.36
N LYS A 118 9.33 3.20 -8.71
CA LYS A 118 8.15 3.43 -9.55
C LYS A 118 7.12 2.31 -9.42
N MET A 119 7.58 1.06 -9.37
CA MET A 119 6.69 -0.10 -9.21
C MET A 119 6.09 -0.14 -7.80
N ASP A 120 6.85 0.19 -6.76
CA ASP A 120 6.36 0.27 -5.38
C ASP A 120 5.22 1.30 -5.27
N ILE A 121 5.42 2.49 -5.84
CA ILE A 121 4.39 3.53 -5.90
C ILE A 121 3.15 3.09 -6.68
N PHE A 122 3.33 2.34 -7.76
CA PHE A 122 2.20 1.71 -8.45
C PHE A 122 1.47 0.71 -7.54
N GLY A 123 2.22 -0.06 -6.75
CA GLY A 123 1.68 -0.95 -5.71
C GLY A 123 0.82 -0.21 -4.69
N ILE A 124 1.31 0.92 -4.16
CA ILE A 124 0.57 1.79 -3.23
C ILE A 124 -0.75 2.25 -3.86
N SER A 125 -0.71 2.68 -5.12
CA SER A 125 -1.91 3.07 -5.87
C SER A 125 -2.92 1.92 -5.99
N ALA A 126 -2.45 0.72 -6.35
CA ALA A 126 -3.29 -0.47 -6.46
C ALA A 126 -3.91 -0.87 -5.12
N GLY A 127 -3.15 -0.81 -4.02
CA GLY A 127 -3.64 -1.08 -2.67
C GLY A 127 -4.72 -0.07 -2.24
N LEU A 128 -4.45 1.22 -2.39
CA LEU A 128 -5.40 2.29 -2.05
C LEU A 128 -6.72 2.18 -2.84
N LEU A 129 -6.63 1.90 -4.14
CA LEU A 129 -7.81 1.71 -4.98
C LEU A 129 -8.56 0.42 -4.65
N GLY A 130 -7.86 -0.64 -4.28
CA GLY A 130 -8.49 -1.86 -3.77
C GLY A 130 -9.30 -1.60 -2.49
N MET A 131 -8.76 -0.81 -1.56
CA MET A 131 -9.49 -0.41 -0.36
C MET A 131 -10.74 0.42 -0.69
N TYR A 132 -10.63 1.39 -1.60
CA TYR A 132 -11.78 2.17 -2.03
C TYR A 132 -12.83 1.36 -2.77
N LEU A 133 -12.42 0.45 -3.64
CA LEU A 133 -13.34 -0.44 -4.32
C LEU A 133 -14.14 -1.25 -3.30
N ASN A 134 -13.48 -1.85 -2.31
CA ASN A 134 -14.14 -2.61 -1.26
C ASN A 134 -15.10 -1.75 -0.42
N GLY A 135 -14.64 -0.59 0.05
CA GLY A 135 -15.43 0.31 0.89
C GLY A 135 -16.65 0.88 0.15
N ILE A 136 -16.48 1.33 -1.10
CA ILE A 136 -17.57 1.86 -1.92
C ILE A 136 -18.57 0.76 -2.29
N TYR A 137 -18.08 -0.42 -2.67
CA TYR A 137 -18.94 -1.54 -3.03
C TYR A 137 -19.86 -1.96 -1.88
N THR A 138 -19.31 -2.05 -0.67
CA THR A 138 -20.07 -2.41 0.53
C THR A 138 -21.00 -1.27 0.99
N ALA A 139 -20.54 -0.02 0.96
CA ALA A 139 -21.33 1.14 1.39
C ALA A 139 -22.53 1.42 0.47
N PHE A 140 -22.35 1.33 -0.85
CA PHE A 140 -23.37 1.67 -1.84
C PHE A 140 -24.02 0.44 -2.47
N PHE A 141 -23.93 -0.73 -1.83
CA PHE A 141 -24.51 -1.98 -2.33
C PHE A 141 -26.02 -1.85 -2.61
N CYS A 142 -26.75 -1.11 -1.77
CA CYS A 142 -28.18 -0.86 -1.98
C CYS A 142 -28.48 0.34 -2.90
N PHE A 143 -27.47 1.09 -3.33
CA PHE A 143 -27.59 2.34 -4.09
C PHE A 143 -26.80 2.24 -5.41
N GLN A 144 -27.29 1.43 -6.35
CA GLN A 144 -26.55 1.00 -7.55
C GLN A 144 -26.12 2.16 -8.47
N ASP A 145 -26.91 3.22 -8.60
CA ASP A 145 -26.57 4.38 -9.42
C ASP A 145 -25.35 5.14 -8.85
N HIS A 146 -25.32 5.30 -7.52
CA HIS A 146 -24.20 5.93 -6.81
C HIS A 146 -22.97 5.03 -6.82
N LEU A 147 -23.14 3.73 -6.59
CA LEU A 147 -22.07 2.74 -6.70
C LEU A 147 -21.39 2.81 -8.06
N THR A 148 -22.17 2.77 -9.14
CA THR A 148 -21.67 2.83 -10.51
C THR A 148 -20.90 4.12 -10.78
N SER A 149 -21.45 5.26 -10.33
CA SER A 149 -20.79 6.56 -10.46
C SER A 149 -19.43 6.60 -9.77
N TYR A 150 -19.35 6.08 -8.53
CA TYR A 150 -18.08 6.02 -7.80
C TYR A 150 -17.08 5.03 -8.42
N ILE A 151 -17.54 3.91 -8.99
CA ILE A 151 -16.65 2.99 -9.72
C ILE A 151 -16.01 3.69 -10.93
N TYR A 152 -16.76 4.49 -11.70
CA TYR A 152 -16.17 5.26 -12.80
C TYR A 152 -15.13 6.29 -12.32
N ILE A 153 -15.38 6.94 -11.18
CA ILE A 153 -14.40 7.85 -10.56
C ILE A 153 -13.14 7.08 -10.15
N LEU A 154 -13.27 5.91 -9.52
CA LEU A 154 -12.14 5.07 -9.14
C LEU A 154 -11.32 4.60 -10.35
N LEU A 155 -11.98 4.24 -11.46
CA LEU A 155 -11.29 3.92 -12.71
C LEU A 155 -10.50 5.11 -13.26
N GLY A 156 -11.06 6.32 -13.19
CA GLY A 156 -10.36 7.55 -13.54
C GLY A 156 -9.11 7.77 -12.68
N ILE A 157 -9.25 7.61 -11.35
CA ILE A 157 -8.11 7.71 -10.42
C ILE A 157 -7.07 6.62 -10.71
N PHE A 158 -7.48 5.40 -11.05
CA PHE A 158 -6.57 4.32 -11.44
C PHE A 158 -5.75 4.67 -12.67
N VAL A 159 -6.37 5.21 -13.72
CA VAL A 159 -5.64 5.61 -14.93
C VAL A 159 -4.60 6.68 -14.62
N ILE A 160 -4.97 7.69 -13.83
CA ILE A 160 -4.06 8.77 -13.43
C ILE A 160 -2.89 8.20 -12.60
N THR A 161 -3.19 7.42 -11.58
CA THR A 161 -2.19 6.88 -10.65
C THR A 161 -1.30 5.82 -11.28
N ALA A 162 -1.79 5.08 -12.29
CA ALA A 162 -0.98 4.16 -13.08
C ALA A 162 -0.06 4.90 -14.09
N TYR A 163 -0.53 6.01 -14.67
CA TYR A 163 0.24 6.79 -15.63
C TYR A 163 1.37 7.59 -14.97
N VAL A 164 1.07 8.25 -13.85
CA VAL A 164 1.95 9.22 -13.19
C VAL A 164 3.37 8.67 -12.89
N PRO A 165 3.57 7.45 -12.35
CA PRO A 165 4.89 6.88 -12.10
C PRO A 165 5.72 6.57 -13.37
N THR A 166 5.09 6.48 -14.54
CA THR A 166 5.80 6.19 -15.81
C THR A 166 6.66 7.37 -16.28
N ARG A 167 6.30 8.58 -15.83
CA ARG A 167 6.99 9.83 -16.16
C ARG A 167 8.43 9.83 -15.62
N GLN A 168 9.38 10.35 -16.39
CA GLN A 168 10.79 10.42 -16.00
C GLN A 168 11.02 11.54 -14.96
N ASP A 169 10.33 12.66 -15.11
CA ASP A 169 10.40 13.86 -14.25
C ASP A 169 9.58 13.74 -12.96
N PHE A 170 9.02 12.56 -12.69
CA PHE A 170 8.04 12.33 -11.64
C PHE A 170 8.56 12.65 -10.23
N PHE A 171 9.79 12.26 -9.91
CA PHE A 171 10.40 12.50 -8.59
C PHE A 171 11.05 13.89 -8.45
N GLU A 172 11.25 14.59 -9.57
CA GLU A 172 11.98 15.86 -9.61
C GLU A 172 11.06 17.08 -9.43
N ARG A 173 9.75 16.91 -9.66
CA ARG A 173 8.74 17.96 -9.46
C ARG A 173 8.44 18.18 -7.97
N LYS A 174 9.28 18.96 -7.32
CA LYS A 174 9.04 19.52 -5.99
C LYS A 174 8.34 20.88 -6.12
N ILE A 175 7.51 21.22 -5.14
CA ILE A 175 7.06 22.61 -5.00
C ILE A 175 8.28 23.44 -4.59
N VAL A 176 8.51 24.54 -5.31
CA VAL A 176 9.63 25.45 -5.06
C VAL A 176 9.68 25.82 -3.57
N GLY A 177 10.78 25.45 -2.90
CA GLY A 177 11.01 25.75 -1.48
C GLY A 177 10.43 24.76 -0.45
N SER A 178 9.74 23.69 -0.87
CA SER A 178 9.16 22.70 0.05
C SER A 178 9.85 21.32 -0.02
N ARG A 179 9.83 20.58 1.09
CA ARG A 179 10.18 19.14 1.13
C ARG A 179 9.07 18.27 0.54
N VAL A 180 7.88 18.83 0.30
CA VAL A 180 6.69 18.14 -0.24
C VAL A 180 6.75 18.10 -1.76
N GLY A 181 6.86 16.88 -2.32
CA GLY A 181 6.79 16.64 -3.76
C GLY A 181 5.35 16.60 -4.28
N LEU A 182 5.15 16.84 -5.59
CA LEU A 182 3.85 16.75 -6.26
C LEU A 182 3.11 15.43 -5.97
N LEU A 183 3.85 14.34 -5.84
CA LEU A 183 3.32 13.02 -5.50
C LEU A 183 2.55 12.99 -4.16
N HIS A 184 3.09 13.64 -3.13
CA HIS A 184 2.45 13.66 -1.81
C HIS A 184 1.11 14.37 -1.90
N ILE A 185 1.01 15.45 -2.68
CA ILE A 185 -0.24 16.18 -2.89
C ILE A 185 -1.24 15.33 -3.64
N ILE A 186 -0.83 14.63 -4.70
CA ILE A 186 -1.72 13.73 -5.44
C ILE A 186 -2.30 12.68 -4.49
N TYR A 187 -1.47 12.03 -3.67
CA TYR A 187 -1.97 11.04 -2.70
C TYR A 187 -2.79 11.66 -1.58
N CYS A 188 -2.45 12.84 -1.07
CA CYS A 188 -3.28 13.55 -0.09
C CYS A 188 -4.67 13.85 -0.66
N ILE A 189 -4.77 14.27 -1.93
CA ILE A 189 -6.06 14.49 -2.60
C ILE A 189 -6.83 13.18 -2.73
N ILE A 190 -6.18 12.10 -3.18
CA ILE A 190 -6.83 10.80 -3.33
C ILE A 190 -7.29 10.26 -1.98
N ILE A 191 -6.50 10.39 -0.91
CA ILE A 191 -6.88 9.96 0.44
C ILE A 191 -8.04 10.81 0.97
N THR A 192 -7.99 12.13 0.76
CA THR A 192 -9.06 13.05 1.19
C THR A 192 -10.35 12.82 0.41
N PHE A 193 -10.27 12.34 -0.84
CA PHE A 193 -11.45 11.95 -1.62
C PHE A 193 -12.31 10.93 -0.88
N GLY A 194 -11.74 10.06 -0.05
CA GLY A 194 -12.48 9.09 0.77
C GLY A 194 -13.52 9.71 1.72
N ILE A 195 -13.37 10.99 2.09
CA ILE A 195 -14.36 11.72 2.89
C ILE A 195 -15.68 11.89 2.11
N CYS A 196 -15.61 12.10 0.80
CA CYS A 196 -16.79 12.32 -0.05
C CYS A 196 -17.77 11.14 -0.06
N PRO A 197 -17.37 9.89 -0.39
CA PRO A 197 -18.27 8.74 -0.34
C PRO A 197 -18.73 8.45 1.10
N THR A 198 -17.90 8.67 2.12
CA THR A 198 -18.32 8.48 3.51
C THR A 198 -19.44 9.46 3.90
N VAL A 199 -19.27 10.75 3.62
CA VAL A 199 -20.28 11.77 3.92
C VAL A 199 -21.55 11.54 3.10
N HIS A 200 -21.42 11.20 1.82
CA HIS A 200 -22.56 10.87 0.97
C HIS A 200 -23.33 9.66 1.51
N TRP A 201 -22.62 8.61 1.94
CA TRP A 201 -23.24 7.43 2.57
C TRP A 201 -24.02 7.80 3.83
N VAL A 202 -23.46 8.66 4.70
CA VAL A 202 -24.16 9.15 5.91
C VAL A 202 -25.47 9.87 5.55
N PHE A 203 -25.44 10.75 4.54
CA PHE A 203 -26.65 11.46 4.10
C PHE A 203 -27.72 10.53 3.53
N LEU A 204 -27.33 9.51 2.74
CA LEU A 204 -28.28 8.53 2.20
C LEU A 204 -28.97 7.71 3.30
N HIS A 205 -28.31 7.54 4.45
CA HIS A 205 -28.85 6.82 5.60
C HIS A 205 -29.53 7.72 6.65
N GLY A 206 -29.92 8.95 6.29
CA GLY A 206 -30.71 9.83 7.15
C GLY A 206 -29.89 10.77 8.04
N GLY A 207 -28.59 10.91 7.79
CA GLY A 207 -27.71 11.83 8.51
C GLY A 207 -27.13 11.24 9.81
N PHE A 208 -26.35 12.07 10.51
CA PHE A 208 -25.63 11.65 11.73
C PHE A 208 -26.54 11.33 12.93
N ASP A 209 -27.79 11.79 12.89
CA ASP A 209 -28.76 11.55 13.96
C ASP A 209 -29.55 10.24 13.76
N SER A 210 -29.31 9.51 12.67
CA SER A 210 -30.02 8.27 12.40
C SER A 210 -29.42 7.10 13.20
N ASP A 211 -30.28 6.27 13.77
CA ASP A 211 -29.85 5.06 14.49
C ASP A 211 -28.95 4.18 13.62
N HIS A 212 -29.18 4.11 12.30
CA HIS A 212 -28.33 3.30 11.41
C HIS A 212 -26.88 3.83 11.32
N VAL A 213 -26.67 5.14 11.44
CA VAL A 213 -25.33 5.76 11.40
C VAL A 213 -24.68 5.73 12.78
N VAL A 214 -25.45 5.92 13.86
CA VAL A 214 -24.96 5.94 15.24
C VAL A 214 -24.72 4.53 15.80
N THR A 215 -25.61 3.58 15.53
CA THR A 215 -25.53 2.20 16.07
C THR A 215 -24.47 1.35 15.36
N LYS A 216 -23.94 1.79 14.20
CA LYS A 216 -22.81 1.14 13.51
C LYS A 216 -21.44 1.55 14.08
N GLY A 217 -21.42 2.11 15.30
CA GLY A 217 -20.27 2.01 16.21
C GLY A 217 -20.08 0.59 16.77
N ASP A 218 -21.12 -0.25 16.71
CA ASP A 218 -21.07 -1.68 17.05
C ASP A 218 -21.15 -2.52 15.77
N PHE A 219 -19.99 -2.80 15.16
CA PHE A 219 -19.86 -3.94 14.28
C PHE A 219 -20.02 -5.20 15.13
N ASP A 220 -21.15 -5.88 14.97
CA ASP A 220 -21.50 -7.07 15.75
C ASP A 220 -20.69 -8.30 15.29
N VAL A 221 -19.39 -8.27 15.58
CA VAL A 221 -18.62 -9.35 16.19
C VAL A 221 -17.69 -8.68 17.23
N PRO A 222 -18.16 -8.45 18.47
CA PRO A 222 -17.39 -7.73 19.47
C PRO A 222 -16.05 -8.42 19.77
N GLY A 223 -14.94 -7.68 19.73
CA GLY A 223 -13.71 -8.03 20.46
C GLY A 223 -12.66 -8.88 19.74
N LYS A 224 -12.70 -9.08 18.42
CA LYS A 224 -11.61 -9.81 17.71
C LYS A 224 -10.60 -8.94 16.96
N PHE A 225 -10.95 -7.72 16.55
CA PHE A 225 -10.06 -6.89 15.72
C PHE A 225 -10.07 -5.38 16.06
N ASP A 226 -10.66 -4.99 17.19
CA ASP A 226 -10.83 -3.56 17.56
C ASP A 226 -9.51 -2.89 17.96
N VAL A 227 -8.55 -3.66 18.48
CA VAL A 227 -7.25 -3.14 18.92
C VAL A 227 -6.12 -3.63 18.00
N VAL A 228 -6.26 -4.82 17.41
CA VAL A 228 -5.30 -5.41 16.48
C VAL A 228 -6.06 -6.13 15.37
N GLY A 229 -6.03 -5.55 14.17
CA GLY A 229 -6.31 -6.26 12.93
C GLY A 229 -7.44 -5.74 12.06
N CYS A 230 -7.93 -4.53 12.34
CA CYS A 230 -8.57 -3.73 11.31
C CYS A 230 -7.60 -3.61 10.10
N SER A 231 -8.11 -3.78 8.88
CA SER A 231 -7.30 -3.60 7.65
C SER A 231 -6.61 -2.23 7.62
N HIS A 232 -7.22 -1.22 8.25
CA HIS A 232 -6.66 0.11 8.46
C HIS A 232 -5.51 0.15 9.49
N GLN A 233 -5.53 -0.67 10.54
CA GLN A 233 -4.44 -0.73 11.54
C GLN A 233 -3.16 -1.36 10.96
N TRP A 234 -3.30 -2.46 10.21
CA TRP A 234 -2.18 -3.04 9.48
C TRP A 234 -1.65 -2.10 8.40
N TRP A 235 -2.53 -1.34 7.74
CA TRP A 235 -2.15 -0.32 6.76
C TRP A 235 -1.24 0.76 7.36
N HIS A 236 -1.53 1.27 8.56
CA HIS A 236 -0.61 2.21 9.26
C HIS A 236 0.73 1.56 9.60
N ILE A 237 0.74 0.32 10.10
CA ILE A 237 1.98 -0.38 10.44
C ILE A 237 2.86 -0.59 9.20
N PHE A 238 2.27 -0.93 8.06
CA PHE A 238 3.04 -1.25 6.84
C PHE A 238 3.37 -0.05 5.95
N LEU A 239 2.65 1.08 6.05
CA LEU A 239 2.98 2.29 5.26
C LEU A 239 3.85 3.31 6.00
N LEU A 240 3.80 3.33 7.34
CA LEU A 240 4.63 4.25 8.12
C LEU A 240 6.12 3.83 8.14
N GLU A 241 6.46 2.65 7.61
CA GLU A 241 7.84 2.17 7.45
C GLU A 241 8.49 2.53 6.10
N GLN A 242 7.79 3.25 5.20
CA GLN A 242 8.35 3.76 3.93
C GLN A 242 9.15 5.05 4.09
#